data_AF-A0A6G3CGG6-F1
#
_entry.id   AF-A0A6G3CGG6-F1
#
_cell.length_a   1.000
_cell.length_b   1.000
_cell.length_c   1.000
_cell.angle_alpha   90.00
_cell.angle_beta   90.00
_cell.angle_gamma   90.00
#
_symmetry.space_group_name_H-M   'P 1'
#
loop_
_entity.id
_entity.type
_entity.pdbx_description
1 polymer ?
#
loop_
_entity_poly.entity_id
_entity_poly.type
_entity_poly.pdbx_seq_one_letter_code
_entity_poly.pdbx_strand_id
1 'polypeptide(L)' 'MRDSKNPTGPALVVPAAAWSAFIAGVVAD' A
#
# COMPACT_ATOMS: atom_id res chain seq x y z
N MET A 1 14.77 -17.11 3.33
CA MET A 1 13.85 -16.04 2.84
C MET A 1 14.52 -15.37 1.66
N ARG A 2 13.80 -15.12 0.55
CA ARG A 2 14.37 -14.48 -0.64
C ARG A 2 14.24 -12.96 -0.47
N ASP A 3 15.29 -12.30 0.00
CA ASP A 3 15.32 -10.84 0.23
C ASP A 3 15.60 -10.10 -1.10
N SER A 4 14.77 -10.37 -2.10
CA SER A 4 14.88 -9.72 -3.40
C SER A 4 14.40 -8.28 -3.30
N LYS A 5 15.28 -7.38 -2.88
CA LYS A 5 15.10 -5.93 -2.95
C LYS A 5 15.40 -5.39 -4.35
N ASN A 6 14.88 -6.01 -5.41
CA ASN A 6 15.10 -5.53 -6.77
C ASN A 6 14.49 -4.11 -6.90
N PRO A 7 15.30 -3.03 -6.98
CA PRO A 7 14.78 -1.66 -6.99
C PRO A 7 13.98 -1.35 -8.26
N THR A 8 14.14 -2.17 -9.31
CA THR A 8 13.43 -2.05 -10.58
C THR A 8 12.33 -3.12 -10.74
N GLY A 9 11.97 -3.80 -9.65
CA GLY A 9 10.88 -4.76 -9.65
C GLY A 9 9.49 -4.09 -9.78
N PRO A 10 8.45 -4.86 -10.11
CA PRO A 10 7.09 -4.34 -10.12
C PRO A 10 6.70 -3.81 -8.73
N ALA A 11 6.05 -2.64 -8.69
CA ALA A 11 5.62 -1.98 -7.47
C ALA A 11 4.09 -1.99 -7.35
N LEU A 12 3.59 -2.29 -6.15
CA LEU A 12 2.20 -2.04 -5.78
C LEU A 12 2.08 -0.59 -5.31
N VAL A 13 1.34 0.22 -6.06
CA VAL A 13 1.08 1.62 -5.70
C VAL A 13 -0.37 1.76 -5.26
N VAL A 14 -0.56 2.29 -4.04
CA VAL A 14 -1.89 2.66 -3.53
C VAL A 14 -2.05 4.17 -3.67
N PRO A 15 -3.02 4.66 -4.46
CA PRO A 15 -3.29 6.10 -4.56
C PRO A 15 -3.62 6.70 -3.18
N ALA A 16 -3.20 7.95 -2.95
CA ALA A 16 -3.43 8.63 -1.67
C ALA A 16 -4.90 8.64 -1.25
N ALA A 17 -5.82 8.89 -2.21
CA ALA A 17 -7.26 8.89 -1.94
C ALA A 17 -7.78 7.52 -1.48
N ALA A 18 -7.28 6.43 -2.06
CA ALA A 18 -7.67 5.08 -1.66
C ALA A 18 -7.16 4.74 -0.25
N TRP A 19 -5.95 5.18 0.10
CA TRP A 19 -5.40 5.03 1.45
C TRP A 19 -6.20 5.82 2.49
N SER A 20 -6.59 7.06 2.18
CA SER A 20 -7.45 7.86 3.05
C SER A 20 -8.82 7.21 3.29
N ALA A 21 -9.44 6.66 2.24
CA ALA A 21 -10.72 5.97 2.36
C ALA A 21 -10.62 4.70 3.24
N PHE A 22 -9.53 3.95 3.11
CA PHE A 22 -9.27 2.79 3.96
C PHE A 22 -9.19 3.17 5.45
N ILE A 23 -8.40 4.19 5.80
CA ILE A 23 -8.28 4.65 7.20
C ILE A 23 -9.63 5.12 7.73
N ALA A 24 -10.40 5.87 6.93
CA ALA A 24 -11.73 6.32 7.33
C ALA A 24 -12.66 5.15 7.68
N GLY A 25 -12.60 4.05 6.93
CA GLY A 25 -13.35 2.83 7.22
C GLY A 25 -12.92 2.13 8.51
N VAL A 26 -11.61 2.08 8.80
CA VAL A 26 -11.07 1.46 10.03
C VAL A 26 -11.42 2.26 11.28
N VAL A 27 -11.45 3.59 11.20
CA VAL A 27 -11.74 4.46 12.36
C VAL A 27 -13.23 4.53 12.68
N ALA A 28 -14.10 4.23 11.70
CA ALA A 28 -15.55 4.27 11.89
C ALA A 28 -16.12 3.03 12.59
N ASP A 29 -15.31 1.97 12.75
CA ASP A 29 -15.61 0.74 13.48
C ASP A 29 -15.10 0.83 14.93
#